data_AF-A0A366XXY2-F1
#
_entry.id   AF-A0A366XXY2-F1
#
_cell.length_a   1.000
_cell.length_b   1.000
_cell.length_c   1.000
_cell.angle_alpha   90.00
_cell.angle_beta   90.00
_cell.angle_gamma   90.00
#
_symmetry.space_group_name_H-M   'P 1'
#
loop_
_entity.id
_entity.type
_entity.pdbx_description
1 polymer ?
#
loop_
_entity_poly.entity_id
_entity_poly.type
_entity_poly.pdbx_seq_one_letter_code
_entity_poly.pdbx_strand_id
1 'polypeptide(L)'
;MIEEIVHQFIEAVNIAPHLLPLYAQKELNLLFKCEEKQIGLAIFQGQLKIEELQFSDANVTITGSKEALKQLLFGEDKLLLMKKRNDLSVEGRYRDLLQVEALFLLTKFRMQQLNSSHQFA
;
A
#
# COMPACT_ATOMS: atom_id res chain seq x y z
N MET A 1 2.91 9.92 -11.06
CA MET A 1 4.17 9.19 -10.70
C MET A 1 3.83 8.09 -9.67
N ILE A 2 4.76 7.27 -9.16
CA ILE A 2 4.38 6.26 -8.13
C ILE A 2 3.99 6.94 -6.82
N GLU A 3 4.66 8.04 -6.49
CA GLU A 3 4.39 8.90 -5.33
C GLU A 3 2.93 9.36 -5.32
N GLU A 4 2.40 9.78 -6.46
CA GLU A 4 1.02 10.23 -6.61
C GLU A 4 0.00 9.13 -6.27
N ILE A 5 0.25 7.91 -6.74
CA ILE A 5 -0.61 6.75 -6.46
C ILE A 5 -0.54 6.40 -4.97
N VAL A 6 0.66 6.46 -4.38
CA VAL A 6 0.86 6.21 -2.95
C VAL A 6 0.18 7.30 -2.10
N HIS A 7 0.23 8.57 -2.52
CA HIS A 7 -0.48 9.67 -1.87
C HIS A 7 -2.00 9.45 -1.90
N GLN A 8 -2.57 9.07 -3.05
CA GLN A 8 -4.00 8.74 -3.14
C GLN A 8 -4.37 7.58 -2.21
N PHE A 9 -3.51 6.57 -2.11
CA PHE A 9 -3.70 5.46 -1.17
C PHE A 9 -3.71 5.92 0.28
N ILE A 10 -2.75 6.77 0.68
CA ILE A 10 -2.70 7.35 2.02
C ILE A 10 -3.98 8.13 2.33
N GLU A 11 -4.46 8.96 1.40
CA GLU A 11 -5.71 9.70 1.55
C GLU A 11 -6.90 8.75 1.70
N ALA A 12 -7.01 7.74 0.85
CA ALA A 12 -8.08 6.74 0.90
C ALA A 12 -8.12 6.01 2.25
N VAL A 13 -6.96 5.64 2.80
CA VAL A 13 -6.82 5.01 4.12
C VAL A 13 -7.22 5.99 5.24
N ASN A 14 -6.72 7.22 5.20
CA ASN A 14 -6.92 8.19 6.27
C ASN A 14 -8.36 8.74 6.35
N ILE A 15 -9.11 8.75 5.24
CA ILE A 15 -10.55 9.08 5.24
C ILE A 15 -11.41 7.90 5.76
N ALA A 16 -10.80 6.72 5.92
CA ALA A 16 -11.40 5.56 6.56
C ALA A 16 -10.77 5.29 7.94
N PRO A 17 -10.89 6.22 8.91
CA PRO A 17 -10.15 6.12 10.18
C PRO A 17 -10.54 4.90 11.01
N HIS A 18 -11.68 4.27 10.75
CA HIS A 18 -12.08 3.00 11.38
C HIS A 18 -11.20 1.81 10.98
N LEU A 19 -10.46 1.90 9.87
CA LEU A 19 -9.52 0.87 9.43
C LEU A 19 -8.22 0.89 10.24
N LEU A 20 -7.80 2.07 10.70
CA LEU A 20 -6.50 2.29 11.32
C LEU A 20 -6.35 1.69 12.74
N PRO A 21 -7.40 1.64 13.60
CA PRO A 21 -7.38 0.90 14.85
C PRO A 21 -7.04 -0.60 14.71
N LEU A 22 -7.34 -1.20 13.55
CA LEU A 22 -6.95 -2.60 13.26
C LEU A 22 -5.43 -2.79 13.21
N TYR A 23 -4.71 -1.69 12.96
CA TYR A 23 -3.26 -1.64 12.86
C TYR A 23 -2.63 -0.80 13.98
N ALA A 24 -3.40 -0.10 14.83
CA ALA A 24 -2.85 0.69 15.94
C ALA A 24 -2.13 -0.16 17.01
N GLN A 25 -2.41 -1.48 17.08
CA GLN A 25 -1.73 -2.40 18.00
C GLN A 25 -0.48 -3.05 17.39
N LYS A 26 -0.22 -2.85 16.09
CA LYS A 26 0.90 -3.47 15.36
C LYS A 26 1.50 -2.44 14.43
N GLU A 27 2.73 -2.04 14.68
CA GLU A 27 3.51 -1.24 13.73
C GLU A 27 3.42 -1.90 12.35
N LEU A 28 2.73 -1.24 11.42
CA LEU A 28 2.63 -1.66 10.04
C LEU A 28 3.52 -0.73 9.23
N ASN A 29 4.73 -1.20 8.97
CA ASN A 29 5.73 -0.50 8.18
C ASN A 29 5.78 -1.15 6.79
N LEU A 30 5.41 -0.37 5.78
CA LEU A 30 5.37 -0.78 4.38
C LEU A 30 6.47 -0.05 3.61
N LEU A 31 7.19 -0.79 2.77
CA LEU A 31 8.16 -0.19 1.85
C LEU A 31 7.78 -0.53 0.41
N PHE A 32 7.53 0.49 -0.39
CA PHE A 32 7.31 0.35 -1.83
C PHE A 32 8.61 0.66 -2.56
N LYS A 33 9.04 -0.24 -3.45
CA LYS A 33 10.17 -0.05 -4.35
C LYS A 33 9.71 -0.10 -5.79
N CYS A 34 9.98 0.98 -6.53
CA CYS A 34 9.63 1.12 -7.93
C CYS A 34 10.83 1.71 -8.66
N GLU A 35 11.52 0.90 -9.47
CA GLU A 35 12.74 1.31 -10.16
C GLU A 35 13.79 1.84 -9.15
N GLU A 36 14.26 3.07 -9.30
CA GLU A 36 15.24 3.71 -8.39
C GLU A 36 14.60 4.43 -7.19
N LYS A 37 13.26 4.36 -7.06
CA LYS A 37 12.52 5.07 -6.02
C LYS A 37 12.05 4.13 -4.93
N GLN A 38 12.09 4.64 -3.70
CA GLN A 38 11.55 3.97 -2.52
C GLN A 38 10.63 4.92 -1.75
N ILE A 39 9.52 4.38 -1.26
CA ILE A 39 8.55 5.11 -0.44
C ILE A 39 8.20 4.24 0.75
N GLY A 40 8.60 4.68 1.94
CA GLY A 40 8.20 4.06 3.19
C GLY A 40 6.89 4.64 3.70
N LEU A 41 6.01 3.79 4.22
CA LEU A 41 4.79 4.18 4.92
C LEU A 41 4.75 3.55 6.30
N ALA A 42 4.29 4.32 7.28
CA ALA A 42 4.04 3.84 8.63
C ALA A 42 2.76 4.43 9.20
N ILE A 43 2.24 3.79 10.24
CA ILE A 43 1.08 4.29 10.96
C ILE A 43 1.54 5.06 12.19
N PHE A 44 1.28 6.36 12.18
CA PHE A 44 1.60 7.26 13.28
C PHE A 44 0.33 7.94 13.79
N GLN A 45 0.04 7.80 15.10
CA GLN A 45 -1.14 8.40 15.75
C GLN A 45 -2.47 8.09 15.04
N GLY A 46 -2.61 6.85 14.53
CA GLY A 46 -3.84 6.44 13.83
C GLY A 46 -4.01 7.08 12.46
N GLN A 47 -2.91 7.45 11.80
CA GLN A 47 -2.85 7.92 10.42
C GLN A 47 -1.73 7.20 9.68
N LEU A 48 -1.98 6.77 8.45
CA LEU A 48 -0.92 6.32 7.54
C LEU A 48 -0.18 7.55 7.02
N LYS A 49 1.15 7.55 7.10
CA LYS A 49 2.00 8.65 6.64
C LYS A 49 3.20 8.13 5.87
N ILE A 50 3.77 8.98 5.03
CA ILE A 50 5.08 8.72 4.43
C ILE A 50 6.14 8.85 5.53
N GLU A 51 7.06 7.90 5.57
CA GLU A 51 8.20 7.90 6.48
C GLU A 51 9.45 7.41 5.74
N GLU A 52 10.61 7.94 6.11
CA GLU A 52 11.89 7.42 5.65
C GLU A 52 12.18 6.11 6.38
N LEU A 53 11.87 4.99 5.73
CA LEU A 53 12.14 3.65 6.25
C LEU A 53 13.37 3.05 5.59
N GLN A 54 14.26 2.47 6.39
CA GLN A 54 15.25 1.54 5.87
C GLN A 54 14.59 0.19 5.60
N PHE A 55 15.20 -0.62 4.73
CA PHE A 55 14.69 -1.95 4.42
C PHE A 55 14.58 -2.86 5.66
N SER A 56 15.47 -2.69 6.64
CA SER A 56 15.45 -3.42 7.93
C SER A 56 14.21 -3.12 8.77
N ASP A 57 13.59 -1.97 8.57
CA ASP A 57 12.55 -1.44 9.43
C ASP A 57 11.14 -1.77 8.88
N ALA A 58 11.08 -2.22 7.62
CA ALA A 58 9.85 -2.58 6.93
C ALA A 58 9.39 -3.99 7.33
N ASN A 59 8.12 -4.13 7.71
CA ASN A 59 7.53 -5.46 7.94
C ASN A 59 7.18 -6.14 6.61
N VAL A 60 6.81 -5.32 5.62
CA VAL A 60 6.51 -5.78 4.26
C VAL A 60 7.18 -4.85 3.26
N THR A 61 7.96 -5.44 2.36
CA THR A 61 8.51 -4.72 1.18
C THR A 61 7.83 -5.23 -0.08
N ILE A 62 7.32 -4.32 -0.90
CA ILE A 62 6.67 -4.60 -2.18
C ILE A 62 7.49 -3.93 -3.28
N THR A 63 8.03 -4.75 -4.18
CA THR A 63 8.85 -4.29 -5.30
C THR A 63 8.16 -4.65 -6.61
N GLY A 64 8.05 -3.69 -7.52
CA GLY A 64 7.46 -3.92 -8.84
C GLY A 64 7.50 -2.72 -9.75
N SER A 65 6.98 -2.89 -10.96
CA SER A 65 6.77 -1.76 -11.87
C SER A 65 5.67 -0.84 -11.35
N LYS A 66 5.64 0.38 -11.86
CA LYS A 66 4.58 1.35 -11.57
C LYS A 66 3.20 0.78 -11.86
N GLU A 67 3.04 0.06 -12.97
CA GLU A 67 1.77 -0.54 -13.40
C GLU A 67 1.31 -1.63 -12.43
N ALA A 68 2.24 -2.49 -11.97
CA ALA A 68 1.91 -3.54 -11.02
C ALA A 68 1.54 -2.96 -9.64
N LEU A 69 2.29 -1.95 -9.17
CA LEU A 69 1.96 -1.25 -7.93
C LEU A 69 0.64 -0.48 -8.04
N LYS A 70 0.31 0.06 -9.21
CA LYS A 70 -0.99 0.66 -9.50
C LYS A 70 -2.10 -0.37 -9.35
N GLN A 71 -2.03 -1.50 -10.06
CA GLN A 71 -3.04 -2.55 -10.00
C GLN A 71 -3.29 -3.03 -8.56
N LEU A 72 -2.21 -3.16 -7.78
CA LEU A 72 -2.28 -3.52 -6.37
C LEU A 72 -2.98 -2.45 -5.53
N LEU A 73 -2.52 -1.20 -5.58
CA LEU A 73 -3.02 -0.12 -4.71
C LEU A 73 -4.46 0.30 -5.05
N PHE A 74 -4.87 0.17 -6.32
CA PHE A 74 -6.26 0.35 -6.72
C PHE A 74 -7.16 -0.86 -6.45
N GLY A 75 -6.61 -1.95 -5.91
CA GLY A 75 -7.34 -3.18 -5.60
C GLY A 75 -7.89 -3.88 -6.86
N GLU A 76 -7.26 -3.65 -8.01
CA GLU A 76 -7.56 -4.33 -9.28
C GLU A 76 -7.10 -5.80 -9.22
N ASP A 77 -6.03 -6.06 -8.48
CA ASP A 77 -5.55 -7.41 -8.18
C ASP A 77 -5.09 -7.56 -6.71
N LYS A 78 -4.74 -8.78 -6.32
CA LYS A 78 -4.45 -9.24 -4.96
C LYS A 78 -2.96 -9.41 -4.72
N LEU A 79 -2.45 -8.91 -3.60
CA LEU A 79 -1.02 -8.95 -3.25
C LEU A 79 -0.43 -10.37 -3.36
N LEU A 80 -1.06 -11.35 -2.72
CA LEU A 80 -0.58 -12.73 -2.71
C LEU A 80 -0.68 -13.40 -4.08
N LEU A 81 -1.65 -13.01 -4.92
CA LEU A 81 -1.78 -13.54 -6.28
C LEU A 81 -0.70 -12.97 -7.19
N MET A 82 -0.51 -11.65 -7.17
CA MET A 82 0.53 -10.95 -7.93
C MET A 82 1.93 -11.45 -7.53
N LYS A 83 2.17 -11.69 -6.23
CA LYS A 83 3.38 -12.37 -5.74
C LYS A 83 3.55 -13.75 -6.35
N LYS A 84 2.50 -14.59 -6.32
CA LYS A 84 2.54 -15.96 -6.84
C LYS A 84 2.80 -16.01 -8.36
N ARG A 85 2.31 -15.02 -9.11
CA ARG A 85 2.51 -14.89 -10.56
C ARG A 85 3.84 -14.21 -10.94
N ASN A 86 4.62 -13.76 -9.97
CA ASN A 86 5.84 -12.96 -10.15
C ASN A 86 5.61 -11.60 -10.81
N ASP A 87 4.39 -11.04 -10.71
CA ASP A 87 4.10 -9.66 -11.15
C ASP A 87 4.73 -8.65 -10.18
N LEU A 88 4.90 -9.04 -8.92
CA LEU A 88 5.54 -8.29 -7.84
C LEU A 88 6.46 -9.20 -7.03
N SER A 89 7.59 -8.66 -6.56
CA SER A 89 8.36 -9.28 -5.49
C SER A 89 7.87 -8.74 -4.15
N VAL A 90 7.53 -9.64 -3.22
CA VAL A 90 6.98 -9.27 -1.92
C VAL A 90 7.66 -10.02 -0.80
N GLU A 91 8.30 -9.27 0.09
CA GLU A 91 9.03 -9.75 1.25
C GLU A 91 8.31 -9.38 2.53
N GLY A 92 8.37 -10.26 3.53
CA GLY A 92 7.66 -10.11 4.81
C GLY A 92 7.09 -11.42 5.31
N ARG A 93 6.69 -11.45 6.58
CA ARG A 93 6.06 -12.65 7.18
C ARG A 93 4.66 -12.83 6.59
N TYR A 94 4.26 -14.08 6.37
CA TYR A 94 2.96 -14.39 5.75
C TYR A 94 1.76 -13.73 6.44
N ARG A 95 1.77 -13.68 7.78
CA ARG A 95 0.75 -12.97 8.56
C ARG A 95 0.69 -11.48 8.22
N ASP A 96 1.83 -10.82 8.07
CA ASP A 96 1.91 -9.39 7.79
C ASP A 96 1.46 -9.13 6.33
N LEU A 97 1.77 -10.05 5.40
CA LEU A 97 1.24 -10.01 4.03
C LEU A 97 -0.30 -10.09 3.98
N LEU A 98 -0.91 -11.00 4.75
CA LEU A 98 -2.37 -11.12 4.82
C LEU A 98 -3.02 -9.85 5.38
N GLN A 99 -2.38 -9.20 6.35
CA GLN A 99 -2.86 -7.94 6.91
C GLN A 99 -2.82 -6.81 5.87
N VAL A 100 -1.72 -6.69 5.13
CA VAL A 100 -1.57 -5.72 4.05
C VAL A 100 -2.58 -5.95 2.93
N GLU A 101 -2.82 -7.21 2.56
CA GLU A 101 -3.83 -7.54 1.56
C GLU A 101 -5.24 -7.17 2.01
N ALA A 102 -5.57 -7.42 3.29
CA ALA A 102 -6.85 -6.98 3.85
C ALA A 102 -6.98 -5.45 3.81
N LEU A 103 -5.90 -4.70 4.11
CA LEU A 103 -5.89 -3.24 4.00
C LEU A 103 -6.24 -2.78 2.58
N PHE A 104 -5.54 -3.29 1.57
CA PHE A 104 -5.80 -2.94 0.17
C PHE A 104 -7.22 -3.28 -0.28
N LEU A 105 -7.76 -4.41 0.16
CA LEU A 105 -9.14 -4.80 -0.13
C LEU A 105 -10.15 -3.82 0.50
N LEU A 106 -9.92 -3.40 1.74
CA LEU A 106 -10.81 -2.49 2.47
C LEU A 106 -10.77 -1.06 1.94
N THR A 107 -9.68 -0.66 1.28
CA THR A 107 -9.51 0.68 0.68
C THR A 107 -9.89 0.74 -0.79
N LYS A 108 -10.08 -0.41 -1.46
CA LYS A 108 -10.36 -0.54 -2.90
C LYS A 108 -11.41 0.45 -3.42
N PHE A 109 -12.59 0.48 -2.79
CA PHE A 109 -13.71 1.30 -3.27
C PHE A 109 -13.35 2.79 -3.32
N ARG A 110 -12.61 3.28 -2.33
CA ARG A 110 -12.17 4.69 -2.26
C ARG A 110 -11.10 5.00 -3.30
N MET A 111 -10.16 4.08 -3.49
CA MET A 111 -9.14 4.21 -4.53
C MET A 111 -9.76 4.27 -5.92
N GLN A 112 -10.77 3.43 -6.20
CA GLN A 112 -11.48 3.47 -7.48
C GLN A 112 -12.20 4.80 -7.71
N GLN A 113 -12.82 5.39 -6.67
CA GLN A 113 -13.44 6.72 -6.78
C GLN A 113 -12.41 7.82 -7.11
N LEU A 114 -11.24 7.80 -6.46
CA LEU A 114 -10.17 8.78 -6.73
C LEU A 114 -9.61 8.67 -8.16
N ASN A 115 -9.52 7.45 -8.70
CA ASN A 115 -9.10 7.21 -10.09
C ASN A 115 -10.10 7.80 -11.10
N SER A 116 -11.41 7.67 -10.83
CA SER A 116 -12.46 8.17 -11.72
C SER A 116 -12.52 9.69 -11.76
N SER A 117 -12.23 10.38 -10.66
CA SER A 117 -12.18 11.85 -10.62
C SER A 117 -11.02 12.45 -11.45
N HIS A 118 -9.91 11.73 -11.60
CA HIS A 118 -8.74 12.18 -12.38
C HIS A 118 -8.86 11.87 -13.89
N GLN A 119 -9.88 11.15 -14.35
CA GLN A 119 -10.12 10.91 -15.78
C GLN A 119 -10.93 12.03 -16.46
N PHE A 120 -11.43 13.00 -15.69
CA PHE A 120 -12.24 14.13 -16.18
C PHE A 120 -11.62 15.51 -15.87
N ALA A 121 -10.37 15.55 -15.45
CA ALA A 121 -9.63 16.78 -15.10
C ALA A 121 -8.43 16.99 -16.04
#